data_AF-A0A526YK93-F1
#
_entry.id   AF-A0A526YK93-F1
#
_cell.length_a   1.000
_cell.length_b   1.000
_cell.length_c   1.000
_cell.angle_alpha   90.00
_cell.angle_beta   90.00
_cell.angle_gamma   90.00
#
_symmetry.space_group_name_H-M   'P 1'
#
loop_
_entity.id
_entity.type
_entity.pdbx_description
1 polymer ?
#
loop_
_entity_poly.entity_id
_entity_poly.type
_entity_poly.pdbx_seq_one_letter_code
_entity_poly.pdbx_strand_id
1 'polypeptide(L)'
;MAALAKKGPALSGDPVFSKGIDVVTFGCRLNTYESEVMRREAESAGLGALEGGAIIFNTCAVTGEAVRQAKQSIRKARRENPQARIIVTGCAAQTEPQNFVAMDEVDLVLGNEEKLKAH
;
A
#
# COMPACT_ATOMS: atom_id res chain seq x y z
N MET A 1 6.14 30.63 -6.05
CA MET A 1 6.49 29.60 -7.05
C MET A 1 7.10 28.42 -6.33
N ALA A 2 6.32 27.37 -6.06
CA ALA A 2 6.80 26.19 -5.35
C ALA A 2 7.76 25.40 -6.26
N ALA A 3 8.95 25.13 -5.73
CA ALA A 3 10.00 24.41 -6.44
C ALA A 3 9.58 22.95 -6.68
N LEU A 4 9.57 22.55 -7.95
CA LEU A 4 9.52 21.15 -8.37
C LEU A 4 10.81 20.46 -7.88
N ALA A 5 10.70 19.66 -6.81
CA ALA A 5 11.77 18.79 -6.37
C ALA A 5 12.05 17.75 -7.48
N LYS A 6 13.20 17.87 -8.14
CA LYS A 6 13.69 16.85 -9.08
C LYS A 6 14.06 15.60 -8.28
N LYS A 7 13.24 14.54 -8.37
CA LYS A 7 13.49 13.20 -7.80
C LYS A 7 14.80 12.64 -8.39
N GLY A 8 15.74 12.25 -7.52
CA GLY A 8 16.92 11.45 -7.91
C GLY A 8 16.51 10.04 -8.37
N PRO A 9 17.40 9.30 -9.06
CA PRO A 9 17.05 8.01 -9.64
C PRO A 9 16.73 6.99 -8.54
N ALA A 10 15.56 6.34 -8.67
CA ALA A 10 15.16 5.23 -7.81
C ALA A 10 16.21 4.10 -7.89
N LEU A 11 16.57 3.52 -6.74
CA LEU A 11 17.38 2.31 -6.69
C LEU A 11 16.58 1.17 -7.34
N SER A 12 17.25 0.37 -8.17
CA SER A 12 16.65 -0.68 -8.98
C SER A 12 15.95 -1.74 -8.12
N GLY A 13 14.63 -1.64 -7.95
CA GLY A 13 13.81 -2.59 -7.20
C GLY A 13 12.71 -1.94 -6.35
N ASP A 14 12.74 -0.63 -6.12
CA ASP A 14 11.74 0.03 -5.29
C ASP A 14 10.45 0.38 -6.06
N PRO A 15 9.26 0.31 -5.41
CA PRO A 15 8.01 0.77 -6.01
C PRO A 15 8.07 2.27 -6.35
N VAL A 16 7.56 2.62 -7.53
CA VAL A 16 7.34 4.01 -7.95
C VAL A 16 5.84 4.30 -7.78
N PHE A 17 5.52 5.41 -7.12
CA PHE A 17 4.15 5.82 -6.82
C PHE A 17 3.66 6.92 -7.77
N SER A 18 2.39 6.85 -8.18
CA SER A 18 1.72 7.75 -9.12
C SER A 18 0.55 8.49 -8.47
N LYS A 19 0.08 9.59 -9.07
CA LYS A 19 -1.20 10.21 -8.65
C LYS A 19 -2.34 9.31 -9.13
N GLY A 20 -3.01 8.60 -8.23
CA GLY A 20 -4.09 7.67 -8.53
C GLY A 20 -4.14 6.53 -7.51
N ILE A 21 -4.24 5.28 -7.99
CA ILE A 21 -4.17 4.08 -7.15
C ILE A 21 -2.89 3.32 -7.47
N ASP A 22 -2.10 3.01 -6.44
CA ASP A 22 -0.98 2.08 -6.53
C ASP A 22 -1.24 0.87 -5.62
N VAL A 23 -0.99 -0.33 -6.15
CA VAL A 23 -1.04 -1.57 -5.37
C VAL A 23 0.37 -2.14 -5.30
N VAL A 24 0.92 -2.22 -4.10
CA VAL A 24 2.24 -2.79 -3.82
C VAL A 24 2.07 -4.10 -3.09
N THR A 25 2.63 -5.16 -3.66
CA THR A 25 2.38 -6.52 -3.19
C THR A 25 3.67 -7.17 -2.69
N PHE A 26 3.61 -7.75 -1.49
CA PHE A 26 4.70 -8.50 -0.87
C PHE A 26 4.24 -9.93 -0.57
N GLY A 27 5.02 -10.92 -1.03
CA GLY A 27 4.87 -12.32 -0.63
C GLY A 27 4.54 -13.28 -1.76
N CYS A 28 3.41 -13.99 -1.66
CA CYS A 28 3.13 -15.15 -2.51
C CYS A 28 2.43 -14.80 -3.84
N ARG A 29 2.36 -15.76 -4.76
CA ARG A 29 1.70 -15.60 -6.07
C ARG A 29 0.22 -15.22 -5.94
N LEU A 30 -0.47 -15.70 -4.91
CA LEU A 30 -1.88 -15.38 -4.70
C LEU A 30 -2.09 -13.87 -4.52
N ASN A 31 -1.23 -13.20 -3.75
CA ASN A 31 -1.30 -11.76 -3.55
C ASN A 31 -1.18 -10.98 -4.88
N THR A 32 -0.36 -11.47 -5.81
CA THR A 32 -0.19 -10.87 -7.14
C THR A 32 -1.48 -11.01 -7.96
N TYR A 33 -2.12 -12.19 -7.94
CA TYR A 33 -3.38 -12.40 -8.65
C TYR A 33 -4.51 -11.52 -8.14
N GLU A 34 -4.52 -11.22 -6.84
CA GLU A 34 -5.54 -10.38 -6.22
C GLU A 34 -5.32 -8.88 -6.47
N SER A 35 -4.12 -8.47 -6.89
CA SER A 35 -3.75 -7.05 -7.00
C SER A 35 -4.61 -6.30 -8.03
N GLU A 36 -4.96 -6.95 -9.13
CA GLU A 36 -5.84 -6.37 -10.16
C GLU A 36 -7.27 -6.19 -9.64
N VAL A 37 -7.78 -7.14 -8.85
CA VAL A 37 -9.09 -7.03 -8.23
C VAL A 37 -9.10 -5.89 -7.21
N MET A 38 -8.10 -5.81 -6.34
CA MET A 38 -7.97 -4.72 -5.37
C MET A 38 -7.93 -3.34 -6.04
N ARG A 39 -7.24 -3.22 -7.17
CA ARG A 39 -7.20 -1.97 -7.94
C ARG A 39 -8.59 -1.55 -8.39
N ARG A 40 -9.37 -2.46 -8.96
CA ARG A 40 -10.74 -2.20 -9.43
C ARG A 40 -11.69 -1.84 -8.30
N GLU A 41 -11.60 -2.55 -7.18
CA GLU A 41 -12.42 -2.24 -6.00
C GLU A 41 -12.05 -0.87 -5.42
N ALA A 42 -10.76 -0.54 -5.37
CA ALA A 42 -10.29 0.77 -4.92
C ALA A 42 -10.75 1.91 -5.86
N GLU A 43 -10.74 1.67 -7.17
CA GLU A 43 -11.30 2.61 -8.16
C GLU A 43 -12.80 2.81 -7.95
N SER A 44 -13.54 1.71 -7.77
CA SER A 44 -14.99 1.74 -7.53
C SER A 44 -15.35 2.43 -6.22
N ALA A 45 -14.51 2.31 -5.20
CA ALA A 45 -14.61 3.03 -3.93
C ALA A 45 -14.16 4.50 -4.02
N GLY A 46 -13.75 4.99 -5.20
CA GLY A 46 -13.36 6.38 -5.41
C GLY A 46 -11.99 6.75 -4.84
N LEU A 47 -11.18 5.79 -4.40
CA LEU A 47 -9.89 6.06 -3.75
C LEU A 47 -8.89 6.75 -4.69
N GLY A 48 -8.98 6.49 -6.00
CA GLY A 48 -8.15 7.14 -7.01
C GLY A 48 -8.47 8.62 -7.23
N ALA A 49 -9.65 9.08 -6.80
CA ALA A 49 -10.07 10.47 -6.88
C ALA A 49 -9.67 11.30 -5.65
N LEU A 50 -9.11 10.67 -4.61
CA LEU A 50 -8.62 11.37 -3.42
C LEU A 50 -7.48 12.33 -3.76
N GLU A 51 -7.41 13.44 -3.03
CA GLU A 51 -6.25 14.33 -3.09
C GLU A 51 -5.00 13.57 -2.62
N GLY A 52 -4.07 13.31 -3.54
CA GLY A 52 -2.88 12.50 -3.28
C GLY A 52 -3.03 11.02 -3.63
N GLY A 53 -4.23 10.55 -3.98
CA GLY A 53 -4.50 9.16 -4.35
C GLY A 53 -4.43 8.18 -3.18
N ALA A 54 -4.33 6.89 -3.50
CA ALA A 54 -4.24 5.80 -2.52
C ALA A 54 -3.14 4.80 -2.87
N ILE A 55 -2.46 4.30 -1.84
CA ILE A 55 -1.42 3.29 -1.95
C ILE A 55 -1.82 2.11 -1.07
N ILE A 56 -2.08 0.96 -1.70
CA ILE A 56 -2.52 -0.26 -1.05
C ILE A 56 -1.35 -1.23 -0.95
N PHE A 57 -1.02 -1.65 0.26
CA PHE A 57 0.01 -2.64 0.56
C PHE A 57 -0.63 -4.00 0.83
N ASN A 58 -0.53 -4.96 -0.10
CA ASN A 58 -1.01 -6.34 0.09
C ASN A 58 0.13 -7.25 0.58
N THR A 59 0.03 -7.73 1.81
CA THR A 59 1.15 -8.33 2.55
C THR A 59 0.90 -9.78 2.97
N CYS A 60 1.90 -10.64 2.78
CA CYS A 60 1.86 -12.04 3.20
C CYS A 60 2.38 -12.21 4.64
N ALA A 61 1.76 -13.11 5.41
CA ALA A 61 2.18 -13.47 6.77
C ALA A 61 3.22 -14.61 6.81
N VAL A 62 3.45 -15.31 5.69
CA VAL A 62 4.24 -16.57 5.66
C VAL A 62 5.72 -16.34 6.00
N THR A 63 6.28 -15.18 5.63
CA THR A 63 7.67 -14.85 5.95
C THR A 63 7.77 -13.48 6.61
N GLY A 64 8.53 -13.41 7.70
CA GLY A 64 8.83 -12.13 8.35
C GLY A 64 9.56 -11.14 7.43
N GLU A 65 10.24 -11.63 6.40
CA GLU A 65 10.87 -10.79 5.37
C GLU A 65 9.85 -10.02 4.54
N ALA A 66 8.74 -10.64 4.14
CA ALA A 66 7.68 -9.93 3.42
C ALA A 66 7.06 -8.80 4.28
N VAL A 67 6.85 -9.07 5.56
CA VAL A 67 6.37 -8.07 6.53
C VAL A 67 7.41 -6.94 6.70
N ARG A 68 8.70 -7.28 6.80
CA ARG A 68 9.79 -6.30 6.92
C ARG A 68 9.87 -5.37 5.70
N GLN A 69 9.82 -5.93 4.49
CA GLN A 69 9.84 -5.18 3.24
C GLN A 69 8.61 -4.28 3.09
N ALA A 70 7.43 -4.78 3.47
CA ALA A 70 6.21 -3.98 3.49
C ALA A 70 6.35 -2.78 4.42
N LYS A 71 6.79 -2.98 5.67
CA LYS A 71 7.02 -1.89 6.63
C LYS A 71 8.03 -0.86 6.13
N GLN A 72 9.10 -1.28 5.45
CA GLN A 72 10.07 -0.35 4.87
C GLN A 72 9.46 0.47 3.72
N SER A 73 8.70 -0.19 2.85
CA SER A 73 8.07 0.43 1.70
C SER A 73 6.96 1.40 2.10
N ILE A 74 6.20 1.09 3.17
CA ILE A 74 5.19 1.99 3.75
C ILE A 74 5.83 3.31 4.21
N ARG A 75 6.94 3.23 4.97
CA ARG A 75 7.66 4.43 5.43
C ARG A 75 8.17 5.28 4.27
N LYS A 76 8.65 4.63 3.21
CA LYS A 76 9.08 5.31 1.99
C LYS A 76 7.89 5.98 1.29
N ALA A 77 6.79 5.26 1.12
CA ALA A 77 5.57 5.77 0.48
C ALA A 77 5.04 7.03 1.17
N ARG A 78 4.99 7.06 2.51
CA ARG A 78 4.56 8.25 3.26
C ARG A 78 5.48 9.44 3.04
N ARG A 79 6.81 9.23 3.06
CA ARG A 79 7.79 10.31 2.81
C ARG A 79 7.65 10.88 1.41
N GLU A 80 7.38 10.03 0.41
CA GLU A 80 7.28 10.46 -0.99
C GLU A 80 5.91 11.00 -1.37
N ASN A 81 4.86 10.55 -0.69
CA ASN A 81 3.47 10.91 -0.95
C ASN A 81 2.79 11.28 0.37
N PRO A 82 3.10 12.47 0.96
CA PRO A 82 2.59 12.84 2.27
C PRO A 82 1.06 12.88 2.36
N GLN A 83 0.40 13.19 1.23
CA GLN A 83 -1.07 13.28 1.13
C GLN A 83 -1.75 11.97 0.72
N ALA A 84 -1.03 10.95 0.26
CA ALA A 84 -1.66 9.71 -0.19
C ALA A 84 -2.30 8.98 0.99
N ARG A 85 -3.45 8.34 0.74
CA ARG A 85 -4.07 7.42 1.67
C ARG A 85 -3.31 6.09 1.64
N ILE A 86 -2.66 5.71 2.73
CA ILE A 86 -1.90 4.46 2.85
C ILE A 86 -2.76 3.41 3.54
N ILE A 87 -3.04 2.33 2.82
CA ILE A 87 -3.89 1.23 3.26
C ILE A 87 -3.05 -0.05 3.30
N VAL A 88 -3.13 -0.83 4.37
CA VAL A 88 -2.44 -2.11 4.48
C VAL A 88 -3.47 -3.23 4.56
N THR A 89 -3.28 -4.29 3.76
CA THR A 89 -4.14 -5.47 3.73
C THR A 89 -3.32 -6.75 3.49
N GLY A 90 -4.01 -7.88 3.32
CA GLY A 90 -3.42 -9.20 3.12
C GLY A 90 -3.39 -10.03 4.40
N CYS A 91 -2.81 -11.24 4.31
CA CYS A 91 -2.73 -12.17 5.42
C CYS A 91 -2.03 -11.56 6.66
N ALA A 92 -0.95 -10.79 6.49
CA ALA A 92 -0.24 -10.22 7.65
C ALA A 92 -1.05 -9.13 8.35
N ALA A 93 -1.83 -8.34 7.59
CA ALA A 93 -2.74 -7.36 8.17
C ALA A 93 -3.85 -8.01 9.01
N GLN A 94 -4.26 -9.24 8.65
CA GLN A 94 -5.27 -9.99 9.39
C GLN A 94 -4.70 -10.75 10.60
N THR A 95 -3.56 -11.42 10.45
CA THR A 95 -2.99 -12.24 11.53
C THR A 95 -2.23 -11.43 12.56
N GLU A 96 -1.63 -10.31 12.14
CA GLU A 96 -0.79 -9.46 12.98
C GLU A 96 -1.11 -7.97 12.77
N PRO A 97 -2.37 -7.52 12.93
CA PRO A 97 -2.78 -6.13 12.65
C PRO A 97 -1.98 -5.10 13.44
N GLN A 98 -1.58 -5.43 14.67
CA GLN A 98 -0.79 -4.56 15.56
C GLN A 98 0.55 -4.13 14.95
N ASN A 99 1.11 -4.92 14.03
CA ASN A 99 2.33 -4.57 13.32
C ASN A 99 2.19 -3.33 12.43
N PHE A 100 0.97 -3.02 11.98
CA PHE A 100 0.67 -1.97 11.03
C PHE A 100 -0.15 -0.84 11.67
N VAL A 101 -1.04 -1.17 12.63
CA VAL A 101 -1.78 -0.15 13.41
C VAL A 101 -0.83 0.72 14.22
N ALA A 102 0.29 0.17 14.70
CA ALA A 102 1.30 0.94 15.45
C ALA A 102 2.20 1.83 14.56
N MET A 103 1.95 1.88 13.24
CA MET A 103 2.72 2.71 12.32
C MET A 103 1.96 4.01 12.04
N ASP A 104 2.54 5.15 12.41
CA ASP A 104 1.98 6.48 12.14
C ASP A 104 1.78 6.74 10.62
N GLU A 105 2.50 6.01 9.77
CA GLU A 105 2.38 6.15 8.33
C GLU A 105 1.12 5.51 7.74
N VAL A 106 0.46 4.60 8.46
CA VAL A 106 -0.68 3.81 7.97
C VAL A 106 -1.99 4.47 8.35
N ASP A 107 -2.85 4.75 7.37
CA ASP A 107 -4.15 5.38 7.60
C ASP A 107 -5.28 4.38 7.86
N LEU A 108 -5.12 3.14 7.36
CA LEU A 108 -6.12 2.10 7.45
C LEU A 108 -5.49 0.70 7.34
N VAL A 109 -5.97 -0.22 8.17
CA VAL A 109 -5.63 -1.66 8.10
C VAL A 109 -6.92 -2.41 7.80
N LEU A 110 -6.92 -3.24 6.76
CA LEU A 110 -8.04 -4.07 6.33
C LEU A 110 -7.63 -5.55 6.33
N GLY A 111 -8.41 -6.41 6.96
CA GLY A 111 -8.24 -7.86 6.90
C GLY A 111 -8.60 -8.44 5.52
N ASN A 112 -8.32 -9.73 5.27
CA ASN A 112 -8.60 -10.30 3.94
C ASN A 112 -10.09 -10.37 3.61
N GLU A 113 -10.97 -10.50 4.61
CA GLU A 113 -12.42 -10.56 4.37
C GLU A 113 -13.00 -9.22 3.89
N GLU A 114 -12.28 -8.13 4.15
CA GLU A 114 -12.68 -6.75 3.87
C GLU A 114 -12.07 -6.25 2.56
N LYS A 115 -11.02 -6.89 2.03
CA LYS A 115 -10.26 -6.37 0.86
C LYS A 115 -11.00 -6.43 -0.49
N LEU A 116 -12.09 -7.17 -0.57
CA LEU A 116 -12.89 -7.39 -1.80
C LEU A 116 -14.29 -6.76 -1.72
N LYS A 117 -14.55 -5.93 -0.71
CA LYS A 117 -15.85 -5.32 -0.50
C LYS A 117 -15.71 -3.80 -0.48
N ALA A 118 -16.54 -3.13 -1.27
CA ALA A 118 -16.71 -1.69 -1.16
C ALA A 118 -17.36 -1.35 0.20
N HIS A 119 -16.76 -0.41 0.93
CA HIS A 119 -17.26 0.15 2.18
C HIS A 119 -17.41 1.66 2.06
#